data_AF-A0A410NVJ7-F1
#
_entry.id   AF-A0A410NVJ7-F1
#
_cell.length_a   1.000
_cell.length_b   1.000
_cell.length_c   1.000
_cell.angle_alpha   90.00
_cell.angle_beta   90.00
_cell.angle_gamma   90.00
#
_symmetry.space_group_name_H-M   'P 1'
#
loop_
_entity.id
_entity.type
_entity.pdbx_description
1 polymer ?
#
loop_
_entity_poly.entity_id
_entity_poly.type
_entity_poly.pdbx_seq_one_letter_code
_entity_poly.pdbx_strand_id
1 'polypeptide(L)'
;MAMTQTDAEKLAAAEAAMAAAAEAAKAARLPSANAAVSFLSGEQAVAFLSGLKAAIADSVDDLPRPLGTQGAEGTKQMLQRIVTSMESGLSAAQARVQSLQPTPAPEAPAEPEA
;
A
#
# COMPACT_ATOMS: atom_id res chain seq x y z
N MET A 1 8.78 -6.21 -49.58
CA MET A 1 7.93 -7.35 -49.15
C MET A 1 7.90 -7.32 -47.64
N ALA A 2 6.74 -7.00 -47.04
CA ALA A 2 6.61 -7.04 -45.58
C ALA A 2 6.53 -8.51 -45.17
N MET A 3 7.48 -8.98 -44.36
CA MET A 3 7.39 -10.29 -43.72
C MET A 3 6.19 -10.27 -42.77
N THR A 4 5.17 -11.05 -43.06
CA THR A 4 3.99 -11.21 -42.19
C THR A 4 4.42 -12.02 -40.98
N GLN A 5 4.44 -11.40 -39.79
CA GLN A 5 4.76 -12.10 -38.53
C GLN A 5 3.83 -13.31 -38.33
N THR A 6 4.39 -14.41 -37.83
CA THR A 6 3.63 -15.59 -37.41
C THR A 6 2.75 -15.26 -36.21
N ASP A 7 1.67 -16.01 -36.00
CA ASP A 7 0.76 -15.74 -34.88
C ASP A 7 1.43 -15.95 -33.50
N ALA A 8 2.46 -16.80 -33.43
CA ALA A 8 3.30 -16.96 -32.24
C ALA A 8 4.11 -15.68 -31.93
N GLU A 9 4.67 -15.02 -32.95
CA GLU A 9 5.40 -13.77 -32.77
C GLU A 9 4.47 -12.62 -32.35
N LYS A 10 3.24 -12.58 -32.89
CA LYS A 10 2.24 -11.61 -32.47
C LYS A 10 1.80 -11.82 -31.02
N LEU A 11 1.65 -13.07 -30.59
CA LEU A 11 1.32 -13.39 -29.20
C LEU A 11 2.45 -12.98 -28.26
N ALA A 12 3.70 -13.33 -28.58
CA ALA A 12 4.86 -12.93 -27.78
C ALA A 12 5.01 -11.40 -27.70
N ALA A 13 4.78 -10.68 -28.80
CA ALA A 13 4.79 -9.22 -28.81
C ALA A 13 3.65 -8.62 -27.97
N ALA A 14 2.46 -9.22 -27.99
CA ALA A 14 1.33 -8.79 -27.17
C ALA A 14 1.59 -9.01 -25.67
N GLU A 15 2.17 -10.14 -25.29
CA GLU A 15 2.57 -10.43 -23.90
C GLU A 15 3.65 -9.45 -23.42
N ALA A 16 4.65 -9.18 -24.24
CA ALA A 16 5.69 -8.19 -23.92
C ALA A 16 5.11 -6.78 -23.77
N ALA A 17 4.18 -6.38 -24.64
CA ALA A 17 3.50 -5.10 -24.54
C ALA A 17 2.62 -5.00 -23.28
N MET A 18 1.94 -6.10 -22.90
CA MET A 18 1.14 -6.16 -21.68
C MET A 18 2.01 -6.06 -20.42
N ALA A 19 3.15 -6.76 -20.39
CA ALA A 19 4.11 -6.68 -19.30
C ALA A 19 4.69 -5.26 -19.17
N ALA A 20 5.09 -4.63 -20.29
CA ALA A 20 5.57 -3.26 -20.31
C ALA A 20 4.51 -2.26 -19.83
N ALA A 21 3.25 -2.44 -20.23
CA ALA A 21 2.13 -1.62 -19.77
C ALA A 21 1.85 -1.80 -18.28
N ALA A 22 1.97 -3.04 -17.76
CA ALA A 22 1.82 -3.31 -16.33
C ALA A 22 2.91 -2.63 -15.49
N GLU A 23 4.17 -2.69 -15.93
CA GLU A 23 5.27 -1.99 -15.26
C GLU A 23 5.12 -0.46 -15.32
N ALA A 24 4.72 0.09 -16.47
CA ALA A 24 4.41 1.51 -16.60
C ALA A 24 3.27 1.95 -15.66
N ALA A 25 2.24 1.12 -15.52
CA ALA A 25 1.13 1.37 -14.60
C ALA A 25 1.56 1.31 -13.13
N LYS A 26 2.46 0.38 -12.76
CA LYS A 26 3.04 0.33 -11.41
C LYS A 26 3.88 1.59 -11.13
N ALA A 27 4.76 1.96 -12.06
CA ALA A 27 5.60 3.14 -11.96
C ALA A 27 4.78 4.43 -11.80
N ALA A 28 3.65 4.56 -12.50
CA ALA A 28 2.75 5.70 -12.38
C ALA A 28 2.05 5.78 -11.00
N ARG A 29 1.83 4.65 -10.32
CA ARG A 29 1.15 4.57 -9.02
C ARG A 29 2.11 4.68 -7.83
N LEU A 30 3.39 4.37 -8.03
CA LEU A 30 4.39 4.38 -6.97
C LEU A 30 4.53 5.76 -6.26
N PRO A 31 4.51 6.91 -6.96
CA PRO A 31 4.61 8.22 -6.30
C PRO A 31 3.47 8.50 -5.31
N SER A 32 2.24 8.10 -5.64
CA SER A 32 1.10 8.35 -4.75
C SER A 32 1.13 7.43 -3.52
N ALA A 33 1.58 6.18 -3.68
CA ALA A 33 1.82 5.27 -2.56
C ALA A 33 2.90 5.82 -1.61
N ASN A 34 4.02 6.33 -2.16
CA ASN A 34 5.07 6.97 -1.38
C ASN A 34 4.58 8.25 -0.67
N ALA A 35 3.78 9.08 -1.35
CA ALA A 35 3.19 10.27 -0.75
C ALA A 35 2.27 9.91 0.43
N ALA A 36 1.48 8.84 0.31
CA ALA A 36 0.63 8.36 1.39
C ALA A 36 1.44 7.88 2.61
N VAL A 37 2.53 7.13 2.38
CA VAL A 37 3.45 6.74 3.46
C VAL A 37 4.04 7.98 4.12
N SER A 38 4.57 8.92 3.32
CA SER A 38 5.18 10.15 3.83
C SER A 38 4.21 11.01 4.64
N PHE A 39 2.95 11.07 4.24
CA PHE A 39 1.91 11.78 4.98
C PHE A 39 1.65 11.11 6.34
N LEU A 40 1.45 9.79 6.36
CA LEU A 40 1.10 9.03 7.55
C LEU A 40 2.27 8.81 8.52
N SER A 41 3.51 8.87 8.03
CA SER A 41 4.73 8.79 8.84
C SER A 41 5.35 10.15 9.16
N GLY A 42 4.74 11.24 8.70
CA GLY A 42 5.24 12.59 8.92
C GLY A 42 5.09 13.04 10.37
N GLU A 43 5.88 14.03 10.78
CA GLU A 43 5.93 14.54 12.16
C GLU A 43 4.54 14.87 12.73
N GLN A 44 3.70 15.56 11.94
CA GLN A 44 2.35 15.91 12.36
C GLN A 44 1.44 14.69 12.56
N ALA A 45 1.54 13.67 11.69
CA ALA A 45 0.76 12.46 11.80
C ALA A 45 1.20 11.62 13.01
N VAL A 46 2.51 11.56 13.26
CA VAL A 46 3.09 10.89 14.44
C VAL A 46 2.67 11.61 15.73
N ALA A 47 2.75 12.94 15.76
CA ALA A 47 2.32 13.75 16.90
C ALA A 47 0.82 13.59 17.17
N PHE A 48 -0.01 13.60 16.13
CA PHE A 48 -1.45 13.36 16.24
C PHE A 48 -1.74 11.95 16.78
N LEU A 49 -1.08 10.92 16.24
CA LEU A 49 -1.23 9.54 16.71
C LEU A 49 -0.81 9.38 18.18
N SER A 50 0.29 10.04 18.57
CA SER A 50 0.73 10.08 19.97
C SER A 50 -0.30 10.76 20.86
N GLY A 51 -0.87 11.88 20.42
CA GLY A 51 -1.94 12.59 21.13
C GLY A 51 -3.20 11.73 21.30
N LEU A 52 -3.61 10.98 20.27
CA LEU A 52 -4.72 10.04 20.36
C LEU A 52 -4.44 8.92 21.37
N LYS A 53 -3.23 8.34 21.35
CA LYS A 53 -2.84 7.28 22.29
C LYS A 53 -2.79 7.79 23.74
N ALA A 54 -2.29 9.00 23.96
CA ALA A 54 -2.34 9.66 25.28
C ALA A 54 -3.79 9.89 25.72
N ALA A 55 -4.64 10.44 24.86
CA ALA A 55 -6.06 10.65 25.16
C ALA A 55 -6.80 9.34 25.48
N ILE A 56 -6.47 8.23 24.83
CA ILE A 56 -7.02 6.89 25.17
C ILE A 56 -6.55 6.41 26.55
N ALA A 57 -5.29 6.65 26.88
CA ALA A 57 -4.72 6.27 28.18
C ALA A 57 -5.36 7.06 29.33
N ASP A 58 -5.58 8.35 29.13
CA ASP A 58 -6.25 9.23 30.08
C ASP A 58 -7.79 9.03 30.08
N SER A 59 -8.34 8.40 29.04
CA SER A 59 -9.77 8.09 28.97
C SER A 59 -10.13 6.91 29.86
N VAL A 60 -10.92 7.21 30.89
CA VAL A 60 -11.70 6.24 31.67
C VAL A 60 -13.01 6.02 30.91
N ASP A 61 -13.08 5.06 29.99
CA ASP A 61 -14.38 4.71 29.38
C ASP A 61 -15.18 3.94 30.43
N ASP A 62 -16.08 4.67 31.11
CA ASP A 62 -16.80 4.22 32.30
C ASP A 62 -18.17 3.61 32.00
N LEU A 63 -18.54 3.46 30.72
CA LEU A 63 -19.84 2.90 30.37
C LEU A 63 -19.72 1.43 29.89
N PRO A 64 -20.19 0.45 30.68
CA PRO A 64 -20.43 -0.89 30.18
C PRO A 64 -21.59 -0.81 29.19
N ARG A 65 -21.28 -0.69 27.90
CA ARG A 65 -22.28 -0.73 26.83
C ARG A 65 -22.18 -2.03 26.04
N PRO A 66 -23.32 -2.67 25.75
CA PRO A 66 -23.33 -3.93 25.03
C PRO A 66 -22.69 -3.73 23.65
N LEU A 67 -21.75 -4.61 23.33
CA LEU A 67 -21.14 -4.70 22.01
C LEU A 67 -22.25 -4.86 20.96
N GLY A 68 -22.29 -3.98 19.96
CA GLY A 68 -23.17 -4.14 18.78
C GLY A 68 -24.18 -3.02 18.50
N THR A 69 -24.29 -1.97 19.32
CA THR A 69 -25.15 -0.83 19.00
C THR A 69 -24.38 0.23 18.19
N GLN A 70 -24.69 0.35 16.89
CA GLN A 70 -24.14 1.42 16.04
C GLN A 70 -24.51 2.80 16.62
N GLY A 71 -23.53 3.70 16.73
CA GLY A 71 -23.73 5.06 17.23
C GLY A 71 -23.64 5.26 18.75
N ALA A 72 -23.39 4.19 19.52
CA ALA A 72 -23.20 4.25 20.97
C ALA A 72 -21.73 4.03 21.39
N GLU A 73 -20.76 4.26 20.50
CA GLU A 73 -19.34 4.11 20.85
C GLU A 73 -18.95 5.15 21.92
N GLY A 74 -18.32 4.68 23.00
CA GLY A 74 -17.68 5.55 23.98
C GLY A 74 -16.50 6.28 23.34
N THR A 75 -16.12 7.44 23.90
CA THR A 75 -15.03 8.25 23.36
C THR A 75 -13.73 7.45 23.23
N LYS A 76 -13.43 6.54 24.18
CA LYS A 76 -12.22 5.70 24.10
C LYS A 76 -12.32 4.71 22.96
N GLN A 77 -13.48 4.08 22.76
CA GLN A 77 -13.70 3.14 21.65
C GLN A 77 -13.58 3.85 20.30
N MET A 78 -14.14 5.05 20.18
CA MET A 78 -13.99 5.89 18.98
C MET A 78 -12.52 6.22 18.71
N LEU A 79 -11.78 6.68 19.73
CA LEU A 79 -10.36 7.00 19.61
C LEU A 79 -9.53 5.76 19.25
N GLN A 80 -9.79 4.61 19.86
CA GLN A 80 -9.15 3.33 19.53
C GLN A 80 -9.41 2.92 18.07
N ARG A 81 -10.63 3.12 17.57
CA ARG A 81 -10.99 2.87 16.17
C ARG A 81 -10.21 3.77 15.22
N ILE A 82 -10.05 5.05 15.57
CA ILE A 82 -9.25 6.00 14.78
C ILE A 82 -7.78 5.57 14.75
N VAL A 83 -7.19 5.27 15.92
CA VAL A 83 -5.80 4.78 16.01
C VAL A 83 -5.59 3.54 15.14
N THR A 84 -6.47 2.55 15.27
CA THR A 84 -6.42 1.31 14.49
C THR A 84 -6.52 1.60 12.98
N SER A 85 -7.37 2.53 12.59
CA SER A 85 -7.56 2.94 11.19
C SER A 85 -6.32 3.64 10.62
N MET A 86 -5.64 4.47 11.41
CA MET A 86 -4.39 5.12 11.00
C MET A 86 -3.24 4.12 10.87
N GLU A 87 -3.06 3.23 11.84
CA GLU A 87 -1.99 2.22 11.82
C GLU A 87 -2.18 1.21 10.68
N SER A 88 -3.41 0.74 10.48
CA SER A 88 -3.74 -0.13 9.33
C SER A 88 -3.58 0.61 8.00
N GLY A 89 -3.95 1.90 7.93
CA GLY A 89 -3.73 2.74 6.76
C GLY A 89 -2.25 2.88 6.38
N LEU A 90 -1.37 3.09 7.36
CA LEU A 90 0.07 3.18 7.15
C LEU A 90 0.63 1.84 6.66
N SER A 91 0.28 0.74 7.33
CA SER A 91 0.69 -0.61 6.92
C SER A 91 0.25 -0.94 5.50
N ALA A 92 -1.01 -0.62 5.14
CA ALA A 92 -1.52 -0.81 3.79
C ALA A 92 -0.79 0.06 2.75
N ALA A 93 -0.44 1.30 3.08
CA ALA A 93 0.34 2.16 2.20
C ALA A 93 1.76 1.60 1.97
N GLN A 94 2.42 1.11 3.02
CA GLN A 94 3.73 0.47 2.92
C GLN A 94 3.68 -0.82 2.08
N ALA A 95 2.66 -1.66 2.28
CA ALA A 95 2.46 -2.86 1.47
C ALA A 95 2.23 -2.53 -0.02
N ARG A 96 1.52 -1.43 -0.31
CA ARG A 96 1.36 -0.93 -1.69
C ARG A 96 2.67 -0.45 -2.28
N VAL A 97 3.52 0.23 -1.52
CA VAL A 97 4.85 0.62 -2.03
C VAL A 97 5.64 -0.64 -2.40
N GLN A 98 5.67 -1.65 -1.52
CA GLN A 98 6.38 -2.91 -1.78
C GLN A 98 5.86 -3.64 -3.03
N SER A 99 4.53 -3.71 -3.22
CA SER A 99 3.94 -4.40 -4.39
C SER A 99 4.09 -3.65 -5.71
N LEU A 100 4.37 -2.35 -5.64
CA LEU A 100 4.62 -1.48 -6.80
C LEU A 100 6.11 -1.29 -7.10
N GLN A 101 7.01 -1.86 -6.29
CA GLN A 101 8.43 -1.84 -6.60
C GLN A 101 8.68 -2.54 -7.94
N PRO A 102 9.58 -1.99 -8.77
CA PRO A 102 9.92 -2.60 -10.04
C PRO A 102 10.42 -4.02 -9.79
N THR A 103 9.93 -4.99 -10.57
CA THR A 103 10.44 -6.35 -10.51
C THR A 103 11.90 -6.32 -10.97
N PRO A 104 12.87 -6.81 -10.17
CA PRO A 104 14.26 -6.86 -10.60
C PRO A 104 14.34 -7.70 -11.88
N ALA A 105 15.09 -7.20 -12.86
CA ALA A 105 15.32 -7.93 -14.10
C ALA A 105 15.90 -9.31 -13.76
N PRO A 106 15.43 -10.40 -14.40
CA PRO A 106 16.02 -11.72 -14.18
C PRO A 106 17.51 -11.63 -14.51
N GLU A 107 18.36 -12.06 -13.57
CA GLU A 107 19.79 -12.19 -13.79
C GLU A 107 19.99 -13.02 -15.06
N ALA A 108 20.60 -12.41 -16.08
CA ALA A 108 20.97 -13.13 -17.28
C ALA A 108 21.86 -14.31 -16.84
N PRO A 109 21.59 -15.55 -17.31
CA PRO A 109 22.40 -16.70 -16.93
C PRO A 109 23.84 -16.39 -17.34
N ALA A 110 24.75 -16.46 -16.37
CA ALA A 110 26.17 -16.28 -16.60
C ALA A 110 26.59 -17.14 -17.80
N GLU A 111 27.08 -16.51 -18.86
CA GLU A 111 27.73 -17.21 -19.95
C GLU A 111 28.85 -18.08 -19.35
N PRO A 112 28.91 -19.38 -19.64
CA PRO A 112 30.01 -20.21 -19.17
C PRO A 112 31.29 -19.70 -19.84
N GLU A 113 32.26 -19.29 -19.03
CA GLU A 113 33.62 -18.98 -19.50
C GLU A 113 34.16 -20.18 -20.28
N ALA A 114 34.59 -19.92 -21.52
CA ALA A 114 35.16 -20.87 -22.46
C ALA A 114 36.66 -21.11 -22.19
#